data_AF-A0A4S8LPM1-F1
#
_entry.id   AF-A0A4S8LPM1-F1
#
_cell.length_a   1.000
_cell.length_b   1.000
_cell.length_c   1.000
_cell.angle_alpha   90.00
_cell.angle_beta   90.00
_cell.angle_gamma   90.00
#
_symmetry.space_group_name_H-M   'P 1'
#
loop_
_entity.id
_entity.type
_entity.pdbx_description
1 polymer ?
#
loop_
_entity_poly.entity_id
_entity_poly.type
_entity_poly.pdbx_seq_one_letter_code
_entity_poly.pdbx_strand_id
1 'polypeptide(L)'
;MAPIQKGDIISFTLDNKREITVTWSQNLSSKSEPYYAIPAKNTSRDNADVNFFVQKNWFDNELSKVFETGFIKAILCSSGNTARVSITDKFQYGQKNDQGEFRFVVYHDTSRKPYQHRFIETTLLAKGGDIAVKLAKGFGYDQVGTNVSDFLKRFVGDYLHNF
;
A
#
# COMPACT_ATOMS: atom_id res chain seq x y z
N MET A 1 7.51 -16.69 -3.91
CA MET A 1 7.62 -16.17 -2.53
C MET A 1 6.96 -14.80 -2.48
N ALA A 2 6.24 -14.48 -1.41
CA ALA A 2 5.60 -13.16 -1.28
C ALA A 2 6.65 -12.03 -1.35
N PRO A 3 6.37 -10.90 -2.02
CA PRO A 3 7.29 -9.78 -2.13
C PRO A 3 7.51 -9.05 -0.80
N ILE A 4 6.69 -9.35 0.22
CA ILE A 4 6.78 -8.76 1.55
C ILE A 4 6.27 -9.71 2.64
N GLN A 5 6.96 -9.74 3.77
CA GLN A 5 6.60 -10.45 5.00
C GLN A 5 6.85 -9.59 6.24
N LYS A 6 6.30 -10.05 7.38
CA LYS A 6 6.60 -9.48 8.69
C LYS A 6 8.11 -9.50 8.93
N GLY A 7 8.64 -8.42 9.50
CA GLY A 7 10.06 -8.23 9.78
C GLY A 7 10.86 -7.59 8.63
N ASP A 8 10.31 -7.53 7.42
CA ASP A 8 10.97 -6.87 6.29
C ASP A 8 11.01 -5.35 6.45
N ILE A 9 11.88 -4.69 5.68
CA ILE A 9 11.99 -3.23 5.64
C ILE A 9 11.70 -2.74 4.21
N ILE A 10 10.71 -1.85 4.08
CA ILE A 10 10.44 -1.13 2.84
C ILE A 10 11.06 0.26 2.85
N SER A 11 11.44 0.74 1.68
CA SER A 11 11.95 2.08 1.43
C SER A 11 11.15 2.77 0.32
N PHE A 12 10.85 4.05 0.47
CA PHE A 12 10.11 4.84 -0.52
C PHE A 12 10.50 6.32 -0.44
N THR A 13 10.25 7.05 -1.53
CA THR A 13 10.46 8.51 -1.57
C THR A 13 9.19 9.21 -1.09
N LEU A 14 9.31 10.18 -0.18
CA LEU A 14 8.16 10.90 0.41
C LEU A 14 7.32 11.66 -0.62
N ASP A 15 7.94 12.11 -1.71
CA ASP A 15 7.27 12.85 -2.78
C ASP A 15 6.60 11.92 -3.81
N ASN A 16 6.99 10.64 -3.83
CA ASN A 16 6.43 9.64 -4.72
C ASN A 16 5.25 8.93 -4.06
N LYS A 17 4.16 9.69 -3.86
CA LYS A 17 2.90 9.19 -3.27
C LYS A 17 1.71 9.72 -4.02
N ARG A 18 0.60 8.99 -3.94
CA ARG A 18 -0.68 9.40 -4.52
C ARG A 18 -1.77 9.33 -3.45
N GLU A 19 -2.55 10.39 -3.31
CA GLU A 19 -3.75 10.35 -2.48
C GLU A 19 -4.86 9.58 -3.21
N ILE A 20 -5.47 8.62 -2.51
CA ILE A 20 -6.63 7.85 -2.95
C ILE A 20 -7.68 7.86 -1.84
N THR A 21 -8.94 7.76 -2.22
CA THR A 21 -10.05 7.65 -1.26
C THR A 21 -10.62 6.25 -1.33
N VAL A 22 -10.49 5.49 -0.24
CA VAL A 22 -11.01 4.13 -0.13
C VAL A 22 -12.38 4.19 0.51
N THR A 23 -13.38 3.70 -0.22
CA THR A 23 -14.78 3.64 0.24
C THR A 23 -15.20 2.18 0.44
N TRP A 24 -15.85 1.87 1.56
CA TRP A 24 -16.34 0.53 1.89
C TRP A 24 -17.64 0.58 2.69
N SER A 25 -18.30 -0.56 2.84
CA SER A 25 -19.49 -0.70 3.69
C SER A 25 -19.13 -1.44 4.97
N GLN A 26 -19.56 -0.91 6.12
CA GLN A 26 -19.38 -1.53 7.42
C GLN A 26 -20.52 -1.09 8.35
N ASN A 27 -21.09 -2.04 9.11
CA ASN A 27 -22.21 -1.80 10.03
C ASN A 27 -23.39 -1.09 9.34
N LEU A 28 -23.79 -1.57 8.15
CA LEU A 28 -24.87 -1.00 7.33
C LEU A 28 -24.67 0.47 6.91
N SER A 29 -23.45 0.99 7.04
CA SER A 29 -23.11 2.36 6.66
C SER A 29 -21.97 2.39 5.66
N SER A 30 -22.03 3.34 4.71
CA SER A 30 -20.91 3.65 3.84
C SER A 30 -19.86 4.43 4.63
N LYS A 31 -18.61 3.99 4.54
CA LYS A 31 -17.43 4.61 5.13
C LYS A 31 -16.46 5.01 4.02
N SER A 32 -15.75 6.11 4.21
CA SER A 32 -14.80 6.60 3.22
C SER A 32 -13.66 7.31 3.92
N GLU A 33 -12.42 6.94 3.58
CA GLU A 33 -11.23 7.48 4.22
C GLU A 33 -10.10 7.68 3.21
N PRO A 34 -9.31 8.77 3.34
CA PRO A 34 -8.17 9.03 2.49
C PRO A 34 -6.93 8.23 2.91
N TYR A 35 -6.21 7.71 1.92
CA TYR A 35 -4.95 7.00 2.05
C TYR A 35 -3.94 7.55 1.06
N TYR A 36 -2.66 7.41 1.37
CA TYR A 36 -1.60 7.50 0.37
C TYR A 36 -1.28 6.11 -0.16
N ALA A 37 -1.29 5.96 -1.49
CA ALA A 37 -0.72 4.86 -2.24
C ALA A 37 0.72 5.23 -2.63
N ILE A 38 1.67 4.39 -2.23
CA ILE A 38 3.10 4.67 -2.32
C ILE A 38 3.79 3.46 -2.96
N PRO A 39 4.41 3.62 -4.15
CA PRO A 39 5.31 2.60 -4.67
C PRO A 39 6.58 2.54 -3.80
N ALA A 40 6.85 1.39 -3.22
CA ALA A 40 7.98 1.14 -2.33
C ALA A 40 8.84 -0.03 -2.82
N LYS A 41 10.05 -0.14 -2.27
CA LYS A 41 10.98 -1.23 -2.51
C LYS A 41 11.23 -2.00 -1.22
N ASN A 42 11.11 -3.32 -1.25
CA ASN A 42 11.49 -4.17 -0.12
C ASN A 42 13.01 -4.36 -0.09
N THR A 43 13.68 -3.58 0.74
CA THR A 43 15.15 -3.61 0.89
C THR A 43 15.66 -4.87 1.58
N SER A 44 14.78 -5.65 2.20
CA SER A 44 15.09 -6.95 2.80
C SER A 44 14.94 -8.12 1.82
N ARG A 45 14.38 -7.89 0.62
CA ARG A 45 14.09 -8.92 -0.39
C ARG A 45 14.42 -8.44 -1.80
N ASP A 46 15.71 -8.30 -2.09
CA ASP A 46 16.24 -7.98 -3.43
C ASP A 46 15.60 -6.76 -4.10
N ASN A 47 15.15 -5.77 -3.32
CA ASN A 47 14.44 -4.59 -3.81
C ASN A 47 13.17 -4.93 -4.62
N ALA A 48 12.43 -5.96 -4.19
CA ALA A 48 11.12 -6.29 -4.76
C ALA A 48 10.17 -5.09 -4.71
N ASP A 49 9.37 -4.90 -5.76
CA ASP A 49 8.32 -3.89 -5.81
C ASP A 49 7.18 -4.24 -4.84
N VAL A 50 6.81 -3.27 -4.01
CA VAL A 50 5.71 -3.40 -3.04
C VAL A 50 4.87 -2.14 -3.06
N ASN A 51 3.55 -2.31 -3.17
CA ASN A 51 2.61 -1.21 -2.96
C ASN A 51 2.37 -1.04 -1.45
N PHE A 52 2.59 0.17 -0.96
CA PHE A 52 2.33 0.55 0.42
C PHE A 52 1.16 1.53 0.48
N PHE A 53 0.14 1.19 1.26
CA PHE A 53 -0.98 2.04 1.57
C PHE A 53 -0.90 2.49 3.02
N VAL A 54 -1.13 3.77 3.26
CA VAL A 54 -1.13 4.33 4.61
C VAL A 54 -2.24 5.34 4.76
N GLN A 55 -2.97 5.28 5.86
CA GLN A 55 -4.03 6.25 6.14
C GLN A 55 -3.42 7.67 6.18
N LYS A 56 -4.03 8.61 5.44
CA LYS A 56 -3.45 9.94 5.21
C LYS A 56 -3.11 10.67 6.50
N ASN A 57 -4.07 10.78 7.43
CA ASN A 57 -3.84 11.46 8.71
C ASN A 57 -2.74 10.79 9.54
N TRP A 58 -2.57 9.47 9.45
CA TRP A 58 -1.51 8.77 10.17
C TRP A 58 -0.15 9.06 9.55
N PHE A 59 -0.05 9.04 8.22
CA PHE A 59 1.18 9.40 7.53
C PHE A 59 1.61 10.84 7.81
N ASP A 60 0.68 11.79 7.69
CA ASP A 60 0.92 13.21 7.94
C ASP A 60 1.38 13.42 9.40
N ASN A 61 0.77 12.71 10.37
CA ASN A 61 1.15 12.74 11.79
C ASN A 61 2.47 12.02 12.10
N GLU A 62 2.85 10.98 11.36
CA GLU A 62 4.13 10.29 11.56
C GLU A 62 5.27 11.05 10.91
N LEU A 63 5.05 11.74 9.79
CA LEU A 63 6.02 12.63 9.18
C LEU A 63 6.40 13.80 10.08
N SER A 64 5.47 14.34 10.86
CA SER A 64 5.78 15.40 11.83
C SER A 64 6.61 14.91 13.02
N LYS A 65 6.66 13.58 13.26
CA LYS A 65 7.42 12.93 14.34
C LYS A 65 8.76 12.31 13.91
N VAL A 66 9.13 12.49 12.63
CA VAL A 66 10.32 11.90 11.99
C VAL A 66 11.62 12.16 12.76
N PHE A 67 11.68 13.22 13.57
CA PHE A 67 12.87 13.64 14.30
C PHE A 67 12.98 13.11 15.73
N GLU A 68 11.98 12.40 16.27
CA GLU A 68 12.00 12.04 17.70
C GLU A 68 11.80 10.54 17.98
N THR A 69 10.77 9.87 17.45
CA THR A 69 10.46 8.46 17.81
C THR A 69 9.52 7.73 16.82
N GLY A 70 9.24 8.32 15.66
CA GLY A 70 8.18 7.87 14.74
C GLY A 70 8.34 6.45 14.20
N PHE A 71 7.20 5.82 13.89
CA PHE A 71 7.11 4.50 13.26
C PHE A 71 7.67 4.54 11.82
N ILE A 72 7.48 5.65 11.13
CA ILE A 72 8.16 5.96 9.87
C ILE A 72 9.49 6.62 10.20
N LYS A 73 10.60 5.93 9.90
CA LYS A 73 11.94 6.50 10.02
C LYS A 73 12.31 7.14 8.69
N ALA A 74 12.08 8.46 8.56
CA ALA A 74 12.55 9.17 7.37
C ALA A 74 14.02 9.57 7.52
N ILE A 75 14.78 9.33 6.46
CA ILE A 75 16.17 9.76 6.33
C ILE A 75 16.16 10.84 5.25
N LEU A 76 16.46 12.08 5.64
CA LEU A 76 16.67 13.14 4.67
C LEU A 76 17.97 12.86 3.91
N CYS A 77 17.89 12.65 2.60
CA CYS A 77 19.04 12.48 1.72
C CYS A 77 19.03 13.58 0.65
N SER A 78 20.21 14.01 0.23
CA SER A 78 20.39 15.07 -0.79
C SER A 78 19.77 14.74 -2.16
N SER A 79 19.38 13.48 -2.40
CA SER A 79 18.74 12.98 -3.63
C SER A 79 17.22 12.82 -3.56
N GLY A 80 16.58 13.28 -2.47
CA GLY A 80 15.14 13.16 -2.22
C GLY A 80 14.86 12.55 -0.86
N ASN A 81 13.82 13.04 -0.18
CA ASN A 81 13.46 12.59 1.16
C ASN A 81 13.03 11.13 1.10
N THR A 82 13.87 10.20 1.57
CA THR A 82 13.61 8.77 1.54
C THR A 82 13.19 8.31 2.92
N ALA A 83 12.11 7.53 3.01
CA ALA A 83 11.66 6.95 4.26
C ALA A 83 11.77 5.44 4.25
N ARG A 84 12.02 4.89 5.44
CA ARG A 84 12.05 3.46 5.70
C ARG A 84 11.03 3.09 6.77
N VAL A 85 10.44 1.93 6.57
CA VAL A 85 9.40 1.40 7.45
C VAL A 85 9.63 -0.10 7.63
N SER A 86 9.63 -0.56 8.88
CA SER A 86 9.70 -1.99 9.20
C SER A 86 8.29 -2.57 9.27
N ILE A 87 8.05 -3.69 8.59
CA ILE A 87 6.75 -4.35 8.59
C ILE A 87 6.56 -5.10 9.90
N THR A 88 5.52 -4.72 10.64
CA THR A 88 5.17 -5.30 11.94
C THR A 88 3.77 -5.91 11.91
N ASP A 89 3.31 -6.41 13.05
CA ASP A 89 1.94 -6.87 13.31
C ASP A 89 0.89 -5.73 13.27
N LYS A 90 1.32 -4.47 13.26
CA LYS A 90 0.43 -3.30 13.09
C LYS A 90 -0.05 -3.09 11.66
N PHE A 91 0.50 -3.84 10.70
CA PHE A 91 0.08 -3.80 9.31
C PHE A 91 -0.94 -4.88 9.03
N GLN A 92 -1.75 -4.59 8.03
CA GLN A 92 -2.45 -5.62 7.30
C GLN A 92 -1.90 -5.74 5.89
N TYR A 93 -2.25 -6.81 5.18
CA TYR A 93 -1.89 -7.00 3.79
C TYR A 93 -3.07 -7.53 2.97
N GLY A 94 -3.06 -7.22 1.68
CA GLY A 94 -3.85 -7.94 0.68
C GLY A 94 -2.92 -8.75 -0.23
N GLN A 95 -3.44 -9.78 -0.86
CA GLN A 95 -2.74 -10.65 -1.80
C GLN A 95 -3.70 -11.30 -2.78
N LYS A 96 -3.19 -11.68 -3.95
CA LYS A 96 -3.98 -12.36 -4.98
C LYS A 96 -4.35 -13.80 -4.59
N ASN A 97 -3.47 -14.47 -3.87
CA ASN A 97 -3.60 -15.88 -3.50
C ASN A 97 -2.73 -16.21 -2.29
N ASP A 98 -2.87 -17.42 -1.74
CA ASP A 98 -2.14 -17.91 -0.56
C ASP A 98 -0.62 -17.98 -0.74
N GLN A 99 -0.12 -17.94 -1.97
CA GLN A 99 1.31 -17.86 -2.27
C GLN A 99 1.88 -16.45 -2.05
N GLY A 100 1.02 -15.48 -1.76
CA GLY A 100 1.39 -14.08 -1.53
C GLY A 100 1.71 -13.31 -2.81
N GLU A 101 1.19 -13.76 -3.96
CA GLU A 101 1.33 -13.01 -5.21
C GLU A 101 0.74 -11.61 -5.08
N PHE A 102 1.49 -10.61 -5.56
CA PHE A 102 1.12 -9.19 -5.51
C PHE A 102 0.75 -8.70 -4.11
N ARG A 103 1.36 -9.29 -3.08
CA ARG A 103 1.10 -8.86 -1.71
C ARG A 103 1.49 -7.39 -1.54
N PHE A 104 0.53 -6.61 -1.06
CA PHE A 104 0.69 -5.20 -0.72
C PHE A 104 0.40 -4.99 0.76
N VAL A 105 0.89 -3.90 1.33
CA VAL A 105 0.76 -3.63 2.77
C VAL A 105 -0.06 -2.39 3.05
N VAL A 106 -0.81 -2.42 4.14
CA VAL A 106 -1.71 -1.34 4.57
C VAL A 106 -1.41 -1.01 6.03
N TYR A 107 -1.14 0.26 6.33
CA TYR A 107 -1.02 0.80 7.68
C TYR A 107 -2.16 1.75 7.98
N HIS A 108 -3.07 1.33 8.86
CA HIS A 108 -4.31 2.06 9.16
C HIS A 108 -4.97 1.55 10.45
N ASP A 109 -6.05 2.20 10.85
CA ASP A 109 -6.93 1.72 11.92
C ASP A 109 -7.59 0.38 11.54
N THR A 110 -7.15 -0.68 12.20
CA THR A 110 -7.57 -2.08 11.94
C THR A 110 -9.01 -2.39 12.38
N SER A 111 -9.68 -1.46 13.08
CA SER A 111 -11.13 -1.57 13.32
C SER A 111 -11.95 -1.35 12.03
N ARG A 112 -11.33 -0.73 11.02
CA ARG A 112 -11.89 -0.54 9.69
C ARG A 112 -11.68 -1.80 8.87
N LYS A 113 -12.73 -2.27 8.21
CA LYS A 113 -12.71 -3.51 7.42
C LYS A 113 -12.98 -3.27 5.94
N PRO A 114 -12.18 -2.44 5.24
CA PRO A 114 -12.26 -2.40 3.79
C PRO A 114 -11.81 -3.74 3.18
N TYR A 115 -12.47 -4.15 2.11
CA TYR A 115 -12.01 -5.28 1.30
C TYR A 115 -10.73 -4.92 0.55
N GLN A 116 -9.84 -5.89 0.33
CA GLN A 116 -8.54 -5.66 -0.30
C GLN A 116 -8.66 -5.07 -1.72
N HIS A 117 -9.65 -5.51 -2.51
CA HIS A 117 -9.86 -4.99 -3.87
C HIS A 117 -10.14 -3.48 -3.91
N ARG A 118 -10.62 -2.86 -2.82
CA ARG A 118 -10.91 -1.42 -2.80
C ARG A 118 -9.65 -0.57 -2.94
N PHE A 119 -8.53 -1.01 -2.39
CA PHE A 119 -7.24 -0.32 -2.55
C PHE A 119 -6.72 -0.42 -3.98
N ILE A 120 -6.86 -1.60 -4.60
CA ILE A 120 -6.42 -1.86 -5.96
C ILE A 120 -7.30 -1.08 -6.95
N GLU A 121 -8.62 -1.18 -6.83
CA GLU A 121 -9.60 -0.53 -7.69
C GLU A 121 -9.39 0.98 -7.71
N THR A 122 -9.37 1.61 -6.53
CA THR A 122 -9.19 3.06 -6.40
C THR A 122 -7.83 3.53 -6.95
N THR A 123 -6.78 2.72 -6.79
CA THR A 123 -5.45 3.02 -7.33
C THR A 123 -5.40 2.95 -8.85
N LEU A 124 -5.94 1.87 -9.44
CA LEU A 124 -5.91 1.64 -10.90
C LEU A 124 -6.87 2.57 -11.65
N LEU A 125 -8.01 2.92 -11.05
CA LEU A 125 -8.97 3.85 -11.64
C LEU A 125 -8.54 5.32 -11.53
N ALA A 126 -7.61 5.64 -10.62
CA ALA A 126 -7.06 6.99 -10.53
C ALA A 126 -6.22 7.29 -11.79
N LYS A 127 -6.71 8.19 -12.65
CA LYS A 127 -6.12 8.46 -13.98
C LYS A 127 -4.74 9.14 -13.90
N GLY A 128 -3.77 8.63 -14.66
CA GLY A 128 -2.55 9.36 -15.09
C GLY A 128 -1.38 9.46 -14.10
N GLY A 129 -0.18 9.67 -14.66
CA GLY A 129 1.08 9.97 -13.95
C GLY A 129 2.01 8.77 -13.76
N ASP A 130 3.31 9.03 -13.63
CA ASP A 130 4.36 8.01 -13.44
C ASP A 130 4.14 7.14 -12.19
N ILE A 131 3.53 7.72 -11.15
CA ILE A 131 3.19 7.02 -9.90
C ILE A 131 2.13 5.94 -10.16
N ALA A 132 1.13 6.23 -10.99
CA ALA A 132 0.08 5.28 -11.35
C ALA A 132 0.67 4.06 -12.07
N VAL A 133 1.60 4.30 -13.00
CA VAL A 133 2.33 3.24 -13.70
C VAL A 133 3.08 2.38 -12.69
N LYS A 134 3.90 2.97 -11.80
CA LYS A 134 4.65 2.22 -10.77
C LYS A 134 3.74 1.38 -9.86
N LEU A 135 2.63 1.95 -9.39
CA LEU A 135 1.67 1.23 -8.56
C LEU A 135 1.00 0.08 -9.31
N ALA A 136 0.67 0.27 -10.59
CA ALA A 136 0.17 -0.78 -11.46
C ALA A 136 1.18 -1.93 -11.59
N LYS A 137 2.47 -1.62 -11.82
CA LYS A 137 3.56 -2.63 -11.85
C LYS A 137 3.63 -3.44 -10.55
N GLY A 138 3.50 -2.79 -9.40
CA GLY A 138 3.51 -3.43 -8.08
C GLY A 138 2.38 -4.44 -7.89
N PHE A 139 1.28 -4.30 -8.64
CA PHE A 139 0.19 -5.28 -8.70
C PHE A 139 0.35 -6.33 -9.82
N GLY A 140 1.46 -6.31 -10.54
CA GLY A 140 1.65 -7.12 -11.76
C GLY A 140 0.82 -6.66 -12.95
N TYR A 141 0.26 -5.46 -12.87
CA TYR A 141 -0.49 -4.83 -13.96
C TYR A 141 0.50 -4.14 -14.92
N ASP A 142 1.33 -4.97 -15.57
CA ASP A 142 2.20 -4.63 -16.71
C ASP A 142 1.97 -5.59 -17.89
N GLN A 143 1.19 -6.64 -17.68
CA GLN A 143 0.87 -7.65 -18.69
C GLN A 143 -0.26 -7.15 -19.59
N VAL A 144 0.16 -6.69 -20.78
CA VAL A 144 -0.65 -6.38 -21.95
C VAL A 144 -1.75 -7.44 -22.14
N GLY A 145 -3.02 -7.08 -21.90
CA GLY A 145 -4.18 -7.87 -22.33
C GLY A 145 -5.35 -8.00 -21.35
N THR A 146 -5.16 -7.79 -20.05
CA THR A 146 -6.24 -8.04 -19.05
C THR A 146 -7.09 -6.82 -18.74
N ASN A 147 -8.42 -7.00 -18.80
CA ASN A 147 -9.41 -6.05 -18.29
C ASN A 147 -9.22 -5.86 -16.77
N VAL A 148 -9.14 -4.62 -16.29
CA VAL A 148 -9.01 -4.29 -14.84
C VAL A 148 -10.04 -5.05 -14.01
N SER A 149 -11.25 -5.23 -14.53
CA SER A 149 -12.30 -5.98 -13.84
C SER A 149 -11.95 -7.45 -13.61
N ASP A 150 -11.31 -8.12 -14.56
CA ASP A 150 -10.89 -9.53 -14.42
C ASP A 150 -9.70 -9.69 -13.47
N PHE A 151 -8.82 -8.69 -13.42
CA PHE A 151 -7.77 -8.63 -12.41
C PHE A 151 -8.37 -8.46 -11.01
N LEU A 152 -9.31 -7.52 -10.84
CA LEU A 152 -9.95 -7.24 -9.56
C LEU A 152 -10.74 -8.43 -9.02
N LYS A 153 -11.41 -9.24 -9.87
CA LYS A 153 -12.15 -10.44 -9.45
C LYS A 153 -11.32 -11.40 -8.59
N ARG A 154 -10.00 -11.41 -8.73
CA ARG A 154 -9.07 -12.25 -7.95
C ARG A 154 -8.87 -11.76 -6.51
N PHE A 155 -9.33 -10.56 -6.20
CA PHE A 155 -9.21 -9.91 -4.89
C PHE A 155 -10.59 -9.54 -4.30
N VAL A 156 -11.67 -9.72 -5.07
CA VAL A 156 -13.02 -9.33 -4.67
C VAL A 156 -13.54 -10.29 -3.61
N GLY A 157 -14.14 -9.73 -2.55
CA GLY A 157 -14.74 -10.51 -1.45
C GLY A 157 -13.83 -10.70 -0.25
N ASP A 158 -12.53 -10.49 -0.38
CA ASP A 158 -11.59 -10.71 0.72
C ASP A 158 -11.29 -9.45 1.51
N TYR A 159 -11.26 -9.58 2.84
CA TYR A 159 -10.72 -8.56 3.72
C TYR A 159 -9.20 -8.53 3.66
N LEU A 160 -8.61 -7.45 4.17
CA LEU A 160 -7.18 -7.46 4.48
C LEU A 160 -6.86 -8.50 5.57
N HIS A 161 -5.67 -9.08 5.50
CA HIS A 161 -5.16 -10.09 6.42
C HIS A 161 -4.17 -9.48 7.42
N ASN A 162 -4.07 -10.07 8.61
CA ASN A 162 -3.03 -9.72 9.59
C ASN A 162 -1.74 -10.51 9.31
N PHE A 163 -0.59 -9.93 9.66
CA PHE A 163 0.75 -10.53 9.56
C PHE A 163 1.10 -11.51 10.69
#